data_AF-A0A946DQG7-F1
#
_entry.id   AF-A0A946DQG7-F1
#
_cell.length_a   1.000
_cell.length_b   1.000
_cell.length_c   1.000
_cell.angle_alpha   90.00
_cell.angle_beta   90.00
_cell.angle_gamma   90.00
#
_symmetry.space_group_name_H-M   'P 1'
#
loop_
_entity.id
_entity.type
_entity.pdbx_description
1 polymer ?
#
loop_
_entity_poly.entity_id
_entity_poly.type
_entity_poly.pdbx_seq_one_letter_code
_entity_poly.pdbx_strand_id
1 'polypeptide(L)' 'MANVELRKQISIFVPLSDWKAIRHEAARRRIPMTELCRRWMKPDLTRLRNSEPNHK' A
#
# COMPACT_ATOMS: atom_id res chain seq x y z
N MET A 1 3.61 25.88 0.01
CA MET A 1 2.49 25.17 -0.64
C MET A 1 2.77 23.68 -0.50
N ALA A 2 1.89 22.91 0.12
CA ALA A 2 2.13 21.49 0.34
C ALA A 2 2.34 20.80 -1.01
N ASN A 3 3.46 20.07 -1.15
CA ASN A 3 3.75 19.27 -2.33
C ASN A 3 2.65 18.18 -2.42
N VAL A 4 1.63 18.40 -3.26
CA VAL A 4 0.52 17.46 -3.41
C VAL A 4 1.03 16.28 -4.21
N GLU A 5 1.53 15.27 -3.50
CA GLU A 5 1.97 14.01 -4.10
C GLU A 5 0.82 13.44 -4.93
N LEU A 6 1.05 13.27 -6.25
CA LEU A 6 0.07 12.70 -7.16
C LEU A 6 -0.20 11.25 -6.76
N ARG A 7 -1.47 10.92 -6.56
CA ARG A 7 -1.89 9.58 -6.15
C ARG A 7 -2.59 8.86 -7.30
N LYS A 8 -2.19 7.62 -7.54
CA LYS A 8 -2.88 6.70 -8.45
C LYS A 8 -3.56 5.59 -7.64
N GLN A 9 -4.80 5.26 -8.00
CA GLN A 9 -5.47 4.07 -7.51
C GLN A 9 -5.03 2.86 -8.34
N ILE A 10 -4.68 1.77 -7.67
CA ILE A 10 -4.40 0.47 -8.30
C ILE A 10 -5.50 -0.52 -7.90
N SER A 11 -5.91 -1.36 -8.85
CA SER A 11 -6.78 -2.50 -8.61
C SER A 11 -5.94 -3.76 -8.64
N ILE A 12 -6.02 -4.58 -7.60
CA ILE A 12 -5.32 -5.86 -7.50
C ILE A 12 -6.33 -6.99 -7.40
N PHE A 13 -6.06 -8.10 -8.08
CA PHE A 13 -6.81 -9.34 -7.94
C PHE A 13 -6.09 -10.25 -6.94
N VAL A 14 -6.81 -10.71 -5.92
CA VAL A 14 -6.30 -11.62 -4.90
C VAL A 14 -7.33 -12.72 -4.64
N PRO A 15 -6.91 -13.91 -4.16
CA PRO A 15 -7.83 -14.93 -3.69
C PRO A 15 -8.81 -14.37 -2.64
N LEU A 16 -10.04 -14.90 -2.63
CA LEU A 16 -11.06 -14.46 -1.68
C LEU A 16 -10.64 -14.68 -0.22
N SER A 17 -9.90 -15.76 0.04
CA SER A 17 -9.32 -16.07 1.36
C SER A 17 -8.45 -14.93 1.87
N ASP A 18 -7.59 -14.41 0.99
CA ASP A 18 -6.60 -13.40 1.33
C ASP A 18 -7.28 -12.06 1.53
N TRP A 19 -8.24 -11.72 0.66
CA TRP A 19 -9.09 -10.54 0.84
C TRP A 19 -9.81 -10.55 2.20
N LYS A 20 -10.39 -11.69 2.61
CA LYS A 20 -11.03 -11.83 3.93
C LYS A 20 -10.04 -11.64 5.06
N ALA A 21 -8.85 -12.22 4.96
CA ALA A 21 -7.79 -12.08 5.96
C ALA A 21 -7.36 -10.61 6.11
N ILE A 22 -7.11 -9.91 5.00
CA ILE A 22 -6.76 -8.48 4.99
C ILE A 22 -7.88 -7.65 5.63
N ARG A 23 -9.14 -7.95 5.30
CA ARG A 23 -10.30 -7.24 5.84
C ARG A 23 -10.42 -7.41 7.36
N HIS A 24 -10.26 -8.63 7.87
CA HIS A 24 -10.29 -8.90 9.30
C HIS A 24 -9.17 -8.18 10.04
N GLU A 25 -7.96 -8.18 9.49
CA GLU A 25 -6.83 -7.52 10.12
C GLU A 25 -7.00 -5.99 10.18
N ALA A 26 -7.55 -5.40 9.13
CA ALA A 26 -7.89 -3.99 9.10
C ALA A 26 -8.94 -3.63 10.17
N ALA A 27 -9.98 -4.46 10.31
CA ALA A 27 -11.00 -4.31 11.35
C ALA A 27 -10.41 -4.45 12.77
N ARG A 28 -9.56 -5.45 13.01
CA ARG A 28 -8.87 -5.68 14.29
C ARG A 28 -8.03 -4.47 14.71
N ARG A 29 -7.36 -3.83 13.74
CA ARG A 29 -6.55 -2.61 13.95
C ARG A 29 -7.35 -1.30 13.92
N ARG A 30 -8.64 -1.35 13.61
CA ARG A 30 -9.53 -0.19 13.44
C ARG A 30 -9.00 0.83 12.43
N ILE A 31 -8.47 0.36 11.31
CA ILE A 31 -8.00 1.22 10.20
C ILE A 31 -8.61 0.78 8.86
N PRO A 32 -8.71 1.67 7.86
CA PRO A 32 -9.13 1.29 6.52
C PRO A 32 -8.22 0.24 5.90
N MET A 33 -8.79 -0.69 5.11
CA MET A 33 -8.00 -1.71 4.39
C MET A 33 -6.92 -1.09 3.50
N THR A 34 -7.21 0.03 2.84
CA THR A 34 -6.25 0.74 1.98
C THR A 34 -5.05 1.27 2.76
N GLU A 35 -5.26 1.75 3.99
CA GLU A 35 -4.19 2.19 4.89
C GLU A 35 -3.34 1.00 5.36
N LEU A 36 -3.99 -0.12 5.71
CA LEU A 36 -3.27 -1.35 6.05
C LEU A 36 -2.36 -1.80 4.91
N CYS A 37 -2.89 -1.88 3.68
CA CYS A 37 -2.11 -2.26 2.50
C CYS A 37 -0.94 -1.28 2.27
N ARG A 38 -1.16 0.04 2.39
CA ARG A 38 -0.08 1.03 2.25
C ARG A 38 1.03 0.82 3.28
N ARG A 39 0.67 0.55 4.54
CA ARG A 39 1.65 0.29 5.61
C ARG A 39 2.48 -0.95 5.33
N TRP A 40 1.86 -2.02 4.85
CA TRP A 40 2.56 -3.24 4.47
C TRP A 40 3.44 -3.07 3.23
N MET A 41 3.00 -2.31 2.23
CA MET A 41 3.82 -2.04 1.03
C MET A 41 4.97 -1.07 1.27
N LYS A 42 4.87 -0.17 2.27
CA LYS A 42 5.82 0.94 2.48
C LYS A 42 7.30 0.51 2.55
N PRO A 43 7.69 -0.57 3.26
CA PRO A 43 9.09 -0.99 3.30
C PRO A 43 9.63 -1.37 1.92
N ASP A 44 8.86 -2.16 1.17
CA ASP A 44 9.24 -2.60 -0.17
C ASP A 44 9.26 -1.46 -1.18
N LEU A 45 8.28 -0.56 -1.13
CA LEU A 45 8.27 0.65 -1.97
C LEU A 45 9.46 1.56 -1.67
N THR A 46 9.86 1.66 -0.40
CA THR A 46 11.04 2.44 0.01
C THR A 46 12.31 1.81 -0.55
N ARG A 47 12.43 0.48 -0.46
CA ARG A 47 13.54 -0.27 -1.06
C ARG A 47 13.59 -0.08 -2.56
N LEU A 48 12.47 -0.25 -3.27
CA LEU A 48 12.39 -0.06 -4.72
C LEU A 48 12.85 1.33 -5.15
N ARG A 49 12.32 2.38 -4.52
CA ARG A 49 12.71 3.77 -4.84
C ARG A 49 14.19 4.06 -4.60
N ASN A 50 14.80 3.43 -3.60
CA ASN A 50 16.22 3.59 -3.30
C ASN A 50 17.12 2.74 -4.22
N SER A 51 16.57 1.67 -4.81
CA SER A 51 17.27 0.80 -5.76
C SER A 51 17.13 1.26 -7.21
N GLU A 52 16.18 2.15 -7.53
CA GLU A 52 16.12 2.76 -8.84
C GLU A 52 17.32 3.71 -9.04
N PRO A 53 18.21 3.44 -10.01
CA PRO A 53 19.24 4.40 -10.37
C PRO A 53 18.53 5.59 -11.00
N ASN A 54 18.49 6.72 -10.27
CA ASN A 54 17.99 8.03 -10.70
C ASN A 54 17.57 8.10 -12.18
N HIS A 55 16.26 8.19 -12.44
CA HIS A 55 15.82 8.95 -13.61
C HIS A 55 16.31 10.39 -13.39
N LYS A 56 17.46 10.70 -14.00
CA LYS A 56 17.94 12.07 -14.19
C LYS A 56 16.91 12.87 -14.99
#